data_AF-A0A4Q3UFU5-F1
#
_entry.id   AF-A0A4Q3UFU5-F1
#
_cell.length_a   1.000
_cell.length_b   1.000
_cell.length_c   1.000
_cell.angle_alpha   90.00
_cell.angle_beta   90.00
_cell.angle_gamma   90.00
#
_symmetry.space_group_name_H-M   'P 1'
#
loop_
_entity.id
_entity.type
_entity.pdbx_description
1 polymer ?
#
loop_
_entity_poly.entity_id
_entity_poly.type
_entity_poly.pdbx_seq_one_letter_code
_entity_poly.pdbx_strand_id
1 'polypeptide(L)'
;MSTNGVKKADTLAKDIQKILITQPKPESDKSPYFELARKYGIQLDFQPFIRLEGIPARDFRKQKIEIPNYTGVIFTSRNAIDHFFRTCEEMKVSVSQDTKYFCITEAVALYLQKFILYRKRKVFYGADGSNKSMYDVINKHKGNEKFLYVCSENQQDN
;
A
#
# COMPACT_ATOMS: atom_id res chain seq x y z
N MET A 1 -23.66 -29.75 60.08
CA MET A 1 -24.57 -28.83 59.35
C MET A 1 -23.73 -27.65 58.88
N SER A 2 -23.44 -27.63 57.58
CA SER A 2 -23.82 -26.55 56.64
C SER A 2 -22.99 -25.26 56.81
N THR A 3 -21.85 -25.17 56.12
CA THR A 3 -21.66 -24.46 54.83
C THR A 3 -21.81 -22.95 54.93
N ASN A 4 -20.71 -22.23 54.71
CA ASN A 4 -20.73 -20.95 53.99
C ASN A 4 -19.46 -20.86 53.15
N GLY A 5 -19.57 -21.38 51.93
CA GLY A 5 -18.54 -21.31 50.92
C GLY A 5 -18.51 -19.92 50.31
N VAL A 6 -17.42 -19.20 50.53
CA VAL A 6 -16.96 -18.20 49.58
C VAL A 6 -16.25 -18.95 48.46
N LYS A 7 -17.03 -19.51 47.53
CA LYS A 7 -16.48 -19.91 46.23
C LYS A 7 -16.17 -18.60 45.52
N LYS A 8 -14.92 -18.15 45.62
CA LYS A 8 -14.34 -17.19 44.67
C LYS A 8 -14.70 -17.67 43.29
N ALA A 9 -15.42 -16.85 42.56
CA ALA A 9 -15.65 -17.02 41.14
C ALA A 9 -14.33 -16.77 40.37
N ASP A 10 -13.30 -17.57 40.65
CA ASP A 10 -12.23 -17.84 39.69
C ASP A 10 -12.82 -18.82 38.67
N THR A 11 -13.75 -18.28 37.88
CA THR A 11 -14.19 -18.93 36.66
C THR A 11 -12.97 -18.92 35.75
N LEU A 12 -12.25 -20.04 35.74
CA LEU A 12 -11.19 -20.37 34.80
C LEU A 12 -11.61 -19.91 33.40
N ALA A 13 -11.13 -18.73 32.97
CA ALA A 13 -11.11 -18.38 31.57
C ALA A 13 -10.09 -19.34 30.95
N LYS A 14 -10.57 -20.47 30.45
CA LYS A 14 -9.80 -21.47 29.68
C LYS A 14 -8.77 -20.75 28.82
N ASP A 15 -7.50 -21.05 29.08
CA ASP A 15 -6.33 -20.45 28.43
C ASP A 15 -6.58 -20.22 26.94
N ILE A 16 -6.75 -18.96 26.55
CA ILE A 16 -6.68 -18.60 25.13
C ILE A 16 -5.20 -18.69 24.77
N GLN A 17 -4.77 -19.88 24.33
CA GLN A 17 -3.38 -20.16 23.99
C GLN A 17 -3.03 -19.73 22.56
N LYS A 18 -4.03 -19.42 21.71
CA LYS A 18 -3.81 -19.15 20.28
C LYS A 18 -4.51 -17.86 19.86
N ILE A 19 -3.76 -16.94 19.27
CA ILE A 19 -4.25 -15.66 18.76
C ILE A 19 -3.91 -15.58 17.28
N LEU A 20 -4.93 -15.28 16.46
CA LEU A 20 -4.77 -14.99 15.04
C LEU A 20 -4.43 -13.50 14.86
N ILE A 21 -3.32 -13.21 14.20
CA ILE A 21 -2.91 -11.88 13.79
C ILE A 21 -3.13 -11.75 12.29
N THR A 22 -3.96 -10.80 11.87
CA THR A 22 -4.34 -10.61 10.47
C THR A 22 -3.32 -9.81 9.64
N GLN A 23 -2.23 -9.39 10.28
CA GLN A 23 -1.11 -8.67 9.66
C GLN A 23 -0.03 -9.66 9.16
N PRO A 24 0.84 -9.22 8.23
CA PRO A 24 2.05 -9.96 7.87
C PRO A 24 2.88 -10.34 9.09
N LYS A 25 3.41 -11.56 9.05
CA LYS A 25 4.40 -12.00 10.03
C LYS A 25 5.59 -11.04 9.98
N PRO A 26 6.01 -10.45 11.11
CA PRO A 26 7.19 -9.59 11.13
C PRO A 26 8.43 -10.35 10.62
N GLU A 27 9.24 -9.70 9.80
CA GLU A 27 10.50 -10.28 9.28
C GLU A 27 11.59 -10.37 10.35
N SER A 28 11.52 -9.50 11.35
CA SER A 28 12.50 -9.43 12.44
C SER A 28 11.98 -10.09 13.70
N ASP A 29 12.79 -11.01 14.25
CA ASP A 29 12.54 -11.68 15.53
C ASP A 29 12.51 -10.71 16.74
N LYS A 30 12.90 -9.45 16.53
CA LYS A 30 12.81 -8.37 17.52
C LYS A 30 11.43 -7.69 17.54
N SER A 31 10.46 -8.21 16.79
CA SER A 31 9.10 -7.65 16.81
C SER A 31 8.47 -7.79 18.20
N PRO A 32 7.73 -6.77 18.69
CA PRO A 32 6.99 -6.85 19.94
C PRO A 32 6.03 -8.04 20.04
N TYR A 33 5.52 -8.52 18.91
CA TYR A 33 4.67 -9.71 18.87
C TYR A 33 5.36 -10.95 19.46
N PHE A 34 6.63 -11.19 19.10
CA PHE A 34 7.36 -12.37 19.58
C PHE A 34 7.77 -12.24 21.05
N GLU A 35 7.97 -11.02 21.54
CA GLU A 35 8.19 -10.77 22.97
C GLU A 35 6.94 -11.04 23.79
N LEU A 36 5.77 -10.58 23.32
CA LEU A 36 4.48 -10.84 23.96
C LEU A 36 4.16 -12.34 23.99
N ALA A 37 4.44 -13.05 22.88
CA ALA A 37 4.28 -14.50 22.80
C ALA A 37 5.07 -15.24 23.88
N ARG A 38 6.36 -14.89 24.04
CA ARG A 38 7.22 -15.47 25.08
C ARG A 38 6.78 -15.10 26.49
N LYS A 39 6.46 -13.82 26.72
CA LYS A 39 6.12 -13.30 28.05
C LYS A 39 4.86 -13.93 28.62
N TYR A 40 3.85 -14.17 27.78
CA TYR A 40 2.54 -14.67 28.21
C TYR A 40 2.30 -16.15 27.85
N GLY A 41 3.26 -16.83 27.22
CA GLY A 41 3.12 -18.23 26.83
C GLY A 41 2.02 -18.47 25.79
N ILE A 42 1.77 -17.49 24.91
CA ILE A 42 0.72 -17.52 23.88
C ILE A 42 1.33 -17.84 22.51
N GLN A 43 0.61 -18.62 21.70
CA GLN A 43 0.90 -18.87 20.30
C GLN A 43 0.25 -17.77 19.43
N LEU A 44 1.05 -17.20 18.53
CA LEU A 44 0.59 -16.24 17.54
C LEU A 44 0.64 -16.87 16.15
N ASP A 45 -0.50 -16.96 15.48
CA ASP A 45 -0.61 -17.38 14.09
C ASP A 45 -0.83 -16.14 13.22
N PHE A 46 0.07 -15.90 12.26
CA PHE A 46 -0.02 -14.74 11.35
C PHE A 46 -0.64 -15.17 10.02
N GLN A 47 -1.79 -14.59 9.68
CA GLN A 47 -2.46 -14.83 8.41
C GLN A 47 -2.87 -13.48 7.81
N PRO A 48 -2.12 -12.96 6.82
CA PRO A 48 -2.50 -11.75 6.12
C PRO A 48 -3.86 -11.92 5.43
N PHE A 49 -4.83 -11.08 5.80
CA PHE A 49 -6.13 -11.08 5.13
C PHE A 49 -6.10 -10.33 3.81
N ILE A 50 -5.15 -9.41 3.68
CA ILE A 50 -4.93 -8.64 2.45
C ILE A 50 -3.66 -9.14 1.81
N ARG A 51 -3.78 -9.55 0.54
CA ARG A 51 -2.66 -9.90 -0.33
C ARG A 51 -2.67 -8.94 -1.50
N LEU A 52 -1.51 -8.39 -1.82
CA LEU A 52 -1.33 -7.57 -3.01
C LEU A 52 -0.84 -8.48 -4.14
N GLU A 53 -1.67 -8.64 -5.16
CA GLU A 53 -1.32 -9.40 -6.36
C GLU A 53 -1.21 -8.43 -7.53
N GLY A 54 -0.08 -8.50 -8.25
CA GLY A 54 0.13 -7.68 -9.43
C GLY A 54 -0.63 -8.24 -10.63
N ILE A 55 -1.21 -7.36 -11.45
CA ILE A 55 -1.80 -7.77 -12.73
C ILE A 55 -0.65 -8.20 -13.66
N PRO A 56 -0.69 -9.40 -14.26
CA PRO A 56 0.29 -9.82 -15.25
C PRO A 56 0.17 -9.01 -16.54
N ALA A 57 1.29 -8.74 -17.23
CA ALA A 57 1.26 -8.00 -18.50
C ALA A 57 0.32 -8.59 -19.57
N ARG A 58 0.09 -9.92 -19.57
CA ARG A 58 -0.87 -10.56 -20.47
C ARG A 58 -2.30 -10.06 -20.25
N ASP A 59 -2.70 -9.92 -18.99
CA ASP A 59 -4.06 -9.52 -18.64
C ASP A 59 -4.22 -8.00 -18.70
N PHE A 60 -3.15 -7.24 -18.40
CA PHE A 60 -3.12 -5.79 -18.63
C PHE A 60 -3.32 -5.44 -20.11
N ARG A 61 -2.68 -6.17 -21.05
CA ARG A 61 -2.86 -5.95 -22.50
C ARG A 61 -4.32 -6.06 -22.96
N LYS A 62 -5.13 -6.88 -22.29
CA LYS A 62 -6.57 -7.02 -22.63
C LYS A 62 -7.36 -5.76 -22.34
N GLN A 63 -6.86 -4.88 -21.46
CA GLN A 63 -7.50 -3.59 -21.16
C GLN A 63 -7.30 -2.55 -22.28
N LYS A 64 -6.44 -2.83 -23.27
CA LYS A 64 -6.14 -1.94 -24.40
C LYS A 64 -5.67 -0.54 -23.97
N ILE A 65 -4.97 -0.46 -22.83
CA ILE A 65 -4.36 0.76 -22.32
C ILE A 65 -2.95 0.87 -22.88
N GLU A 66 -2.73 1.88 -23.70
CA GLU A 66 -1.41 2.20 -24.25
C GLU A 66 -0.71 3.23 -23.36
N ILE A 67 0.15 2.77 -22.46
CA ILE A 67 0.88 3.62 -21.50
C ILE A 67 1.58 4.83 -22.18
N PRO A 68 2.23 4.69 -23.36
CA PRO A 68 2.88 5.82 -24.03
C PRO A 68 1.94 6.98 -24.42
N ASN A 69 0.62 6.75 -24.46
CA ASN A 69 -0.36 7.79 -24.80
C ASN A 69 -0.64 8.76 -23.65
N TYR A 70 -0.13 8.48 -22.45
CA TYR A 70 -0.31 9.29 -21.25
C TYR A 70 0.97 10.05 -20.93
N THR A 71 0.82 11.33 -20.63
CA THR A 71 1.93 12.25 -20.35
C THR A 71 2.04 12.58 -18.86
N GLY A 72 0.97 12.32 -18.09
CA GLY A 72 0.93 12.42 -16.64
C GLY A 72 0.56 11.08 -15.99
N VAL A 73 1.28 10.66 -14.95
CA VAL A 73 0.96 9.45 -14.17
C VAL A 73 0.70 9.83 -12.73
N ILE A 74 -0.40 9.32 -12.18
CA ILE A 74 -0.89 9.63 -10.84
C ILE A 74 -0.67 8.43 -9.91
N PHE A 75 -0.06 8.68 -8.75
CA PHE A 75 0.25 7.69 -7.73
C PHE A 75 -0.25 8.09 -6.34
N THR A 76 -1.01 7.20 -5.72
CA THR A 76 -1.50 7.35 -4.33
C THR A 76 -0.77 6.44 -3.35
N SER A 77 0.11 5.54 -3.80
CA SER A 77 0.88 4.65 -2.94
C SER A 77 2.20 4.19 -3.56
N ARG A 78 3.10 3.66 -2.74
CA ARG A 78 4.35 3.02 -3.20
C ARG A 78 4.06 1.78 -4.04
N ASN A 79 3.05 1.00 -3.65
CA ASN A 79 2.61 -0.19 -4.39
C ASN A 79 2.17 0.14 -5.82
N ALA A 80 1.50 1.28 -6.02
CA ALA A 80 1.11 1.74 -7.36
C ALA A 80 2.34 2.07 -8.24
N ILE A 81 3.38 2.67 -7.64
CA ILE A 81 4.65 2.94 -8.33
C ILE A 81 5.31 1.62 -8.74
N ASP A 82 5.50 0.70 -7.78
CA ASP A 82 6.12 -0.60 -8.03
C ASP A 82 5.35 -1.35 -9.13
N HIS A 83 4.02 -1.35 -9.07
CA HIS A 83 3.16 -1.96 -10.08
C HIS A 83 3.33 -1.33 -11.46
N PHE A 84 3.34 0.00 -11.55
CA PHE A 84 3.46 0.72 -12.83
C PHE A 84 4.79 0.40 -13.53
N PHE A 85 5.91 0.50 -12.81
CA PHE A 85 7.22 0.27 -13.42
C PHE A 85 7.45 -1.22 -13.73
N ARG A 86 7.01 -2.15 -12.86
CA ARG A 86 7.00 -3.58 -13.17
C ARG A 86 6.21 -3.88 -14.45
N THR A 87 5.02 -3.28 -14.59
CA THR A 87 4.18 -3.47 -15.79
C THR A 87 4.86 -2.90 -17.03
N CYS A 88 5.48 -1.72 -16.95
CA CYS A 88 6.23 -1.14 -18.06
C CYS A 88 7.38 -2.05 -18.49
N GLU A 89 8.13 -2.61 -17.54
CA GLU A 89 9.22 -3.55 -17.80
C GLU A 89 8.73 -4.84 -18.46
N GLU A 90 7.71 -5.49 -17.90
CA GLU A 90 7.12 -6.72 -18.46
C GLU A 90 6.54 -6.50 -19.88
N MET A 91 6.00 -5.31 -20.14
CA MET A 91 5.47 -4.93 -21.46
C MET A 91 6.53 -4.42 -22.42
N LYS A 92 7.78 -4.23 -21.97
CA LYS A 92 8.87 -3.59 -22.71
C LYS A 92 8.52 -2.17 -23.19
N VAL A 93 7.78 -1.44 -22.37
CA VAL A 93 7.42 -0.04 -22.61
C VAL A 93 8.49 0.87 -22.03
N SER A 94 9.09 1.70 -22.87
CA SER A 94 9.97 2.78 -22.42
C SER A 94 9.14 3.99 -22.00
N VAL A 95 9.19 4.35 -20.72
CA VAL A 95 8.52 5.56 -20.21
C VAL A 95 9.29 6.79 -20.68
N SER A 96 8.57 7.79 -21.21
CA SER A 96 9.20 9.02 -21.70
C SER A 96 9.88 9.78 -20.57
N GLN A 97 11.06 10.37 -20.83
CA GLN A 97 11.73 11.27 -19.89
C GLN A 97 10.94 12.56 -19.63
N ASP A 98 9.96 12.86 -20.49
CA ASP A 98 9.10 14.02 -20.34
C ASP A 98 7.84 13.76 -19.49
N THR A 99 7.57 12.51 -19.16
CA THR A 99 6.45 12.10 -18.31
C THR A 99 6.47 12.86 -16.98
N LYS A 100 5.30 13.38 -16.59
CA LYS A 100 5.09 14.03 -15.30
C LYS A 100 4.46 13.06 -14.32
N TYR A 101 4.87 13.12 -13.07
CA TYR A 101 4.43 12.25 -11.99
C TYR A 101 3.76 13.07 -10.91
N PHE A 102 2.58 12.63 -10.46
CA PHE A 102 1.76 13.31 -9.48
C PHE A 102 1.51 12.35 -8.32
N CYS A 103 2.08 12.66 -7.15
CA CYS A 103 2.02 11.81 -5.98
C CYS A 103 1.12 12.41 -4.90
N ILE A 104 0.39 11.58 -4.16
CA ILE A 104 -0.47 12.07 -3.07
C ILE A 104 0.33 12.77 -1.96
N THR A 105 1.53 12.26 -1.65
CA THR A 105 2.42 12.80 -0.61
C THR A 105 3.86 12.91 -1.11
N GLU A 106 4.66 13.74 -0.42
CA GLU A 106 6.10 13.81 -0.63
C GLU A 106 6.80 12.46 -0.43
N ALA A 107 6.39 11.68 0.58
CA ALA A 107 6.98 10.37 0.84
C ALA A 107 6.79 9.38 -0.33
N VAL A 108 5.67 9.47 -1.06
CA VAL A 108 5.43 8.69 -2.29
C VAL A 108 6.26 9.27 -3.45
N ALA A 109 6.35 10.59 -3.57
CA ALA A 109 7.18 11.24 -4.59
C ALA A 109 8.67 10.91 -4.45
N LEU A 110 9.21 10.90 -3.23
CA LEU A 110 10.61 10.57 -2.97
C LEU A 110 10.90 9.10 -3.28
N TYR A 111 9.91 8.21 -3.13
CA TYR A 111 10.04 6.80 -3.47
C TYR A 111 10.27 6.57 -4.98
N LEU A 112 9.78 7.47 -5.84
CA LEU A 112 10.03 7.41 -7.30
C LEU A 112 11.52 7.46 -7.67
N GLN A 113 12.39 8.00 -6.80
CA GLN A 113 13.83 8.07 -7.04
C GLN A 113 14.46 6.70 -7.31
N LYS A 114 13.82 5.61 -6.86
CA LYS A 114 14.26 4.24 -7.16
C LYS A 114 14.13 3.89 -8.65
N PHE A 115 13.21 4.54 -9.37
CA PHE A 115 12.83 4.18 -10.74
C PHE A 115 13.22 5.23 -11.78
N ILE A 116 13.27 6.50 -11.37
CA ILE A 116 13.56 7.62 -12.27
C ILE A 116 14.55 8.60 -11.66
N LEU A 117 15.22 9.37 -12.52
CA LEU A 117 15.94 10.55 -12.08
C LEU A 117 14.96 11.63 -11.63
N TYR A 118 14.98 11.95 -10.33
CA TYR A 118 14.06 12.93 -9.77
C TYR A 118 14.34 14.34 -10.29
N ARG A 119 13.28 14.99 -10.78
CA ARG A 119 13.32 16.36 -11.28
C ARG A 119 12.11 17.12 -10.76
N LYS A 120 12.34 18.22 -10.02
CA LYS A 120 11.27 19.07 -9.45
C LYS A 120 10.24 19.57 -10.48
N ARG A 121 10.67 19.75 -11.75
CA ARG A 121 9.78 20.18 -12.86
C ARG A 121 8.91 19.06 -13.45
N LYS A 122 9.13 17.81 -13.03
CA LYS A 122 8.42 16.61 -13.52
C LYS A 122 7.75 15.82 -12.42
N VAL A 123 8.14 15.99 -11.16
CA VAL A 123 7.52 15.32 -10.01
C VAL A 123 6.83 16.34 -9.13
N PHE A 124 5.53 16.14 -8.93
CA PHE A 124 4.66 17.01 -8.15
C PHE A 124 3.96 16.19 -7.07
N TYR A 125 3.62 16.82 -5.94
CA TYR A 125 2.92 16.16 -4.86
C TYR A 125 2.00 17.09 -4.07
N GLY A 126 0.98 16.51 -3.44
CA GLY A 126 0.10 17.21 -2.50
C GLY A 126 0.85 17.65 -1.24
N ALA A 127 0.54 18.83 -0.72
CA ALA A 127 1.25 19.42 0.42
C ALA A 127 0.90 18.76 1.76
N ASP A 128 -0.32 18.22 1.88
CA ASP A 128 -0.88 17.70 3.14
C ASP A 128 -1.32 16.23 3.06
N GLY A 129 -1.09 15.57 1.92
CA GLY A 129 -1.50 14.19 1.69
C GLY A 129 -2.99 13.98 1.44
N SER A 130 -3.79 15.06 1.37
CA SER A 130 -5.21 14.97 1.04
C SER A 130 -5.43 14.87 -0.47
N ASN A 131 -6.55 14.25 -0.85
CA ASN A 131 -7.01 14.24 -2.24
C ASN A 131 -7.19 15.66 -2.78
N LYS A 132 -7.62 16.60 -1.93
CA LYS A 132 -7.82 18.01 -2.30
C LYS A 132 -6.52 18.68 -2.75
N SER A 133 -5.46 18.59 -1.96
CA SER A 133 -4.19 19.24 -2.33
C SER A 133 -3.56 18.61 -3.56
N MET A 134 -3.77 17.31 -3.76
CA MET A 134 -3.37 16.59 -4.96
C MET A 134 -4.16 17.09 -6.20
N TYR A 135 -5.47 17.28 -6.08
CA TYR A 135 -6.30 17.84 -7.15
C TYR A 135 -5.91 19.27 -7.51
N ASP A 136 -5.54 20.10 -6.54
CA ASP A 136 -5.07 21.48 -6.79
C ASP A 136 -3.81 21.50 -7.67
N VAL A 137 -2.91 20.53 -7.47
CA VAL A 137 -1.71 20.37 -8.29
C VAL A 137 -2.09 19.87 -9.69
N ILE A 138 -2.92 18.82 -9.80
CA ILE A 138 -3.37 18.25 -11.08
C ILE A 138 -4.11 19.29 -11.93
N ASN A 139 -4.96 20.11 -11.30
CA ASN A 139 -5.74 21.17 -11.97
C ASN A 139 -4.87 22.19 -12.70
N LYS A 140 -3.62 22.43 -12.25
CA LYS A 140 -2.67 23.32 -12.94
C LYS A 140 -2.11 22.72 -14.22
N HIS A 141 -2.24 21.41 -14.40
CA HIS A 141 -1.70 20.66 -15.52
C HIS A 141 -2.78 20.05 -16.43
N LYS A 142 -4.05 20.05 -15.99
CA LYS A 142 -5.14 19.31 -16.67
C LYS A 142 -5.38 19.67 -18.14
N GLY A 143 -5.07 20.90 -18.55
CA GLY A 143 -5.26 21.33 -19.94
C GLY A 143 -4.20 20.80 -20.92
N ASN A 144 -3.04 20.37 -20.41
CA ASN A 144 -1.88 20.02 -21.23
C ASN A 144 -1.48 18.54 -21.12
N GLU A 145 -2.07 17.79 -20.19
CA GLU A 145 -1.64 16.44 -19.87
C GLU A 145 -2.77 15.43 -20.04
N LYS A 146 -2.41 14.22 -20.48
CA LYS A 146 -3.28 13.04 -20.43
C LYS A 146 -2.87 12.18 -19.25
N PHE A 147 -3.78 11.98 -18.30
CA PHE A 147 -3.48 11.32 -17.03
C PHE A 147 -3.80 9.83 -17.06
N LEU A 148 -2.87 9.03 -16.56
CA LEU A 148 -3.07 7.65 -16.15
C LEU A 148 -3.11 7.59 -14.63
N TYR A 149 -4.22 7.11 -14.07
CA TYR A 149 -4.33 6.89 -12.62
C TYR A 149 -4.08 5.42 -12.29
N VAL A 150 -3.01 5.15 -11.53
CA VAL A 150 -2.61 3.79 -11.17
C VAL A 150 -3.15 3.47 -9.78
N CYS A 151 -4.11 2.56 -9.72
CA CYS A 151 -4.79 2.16 -8.48
C CYS A 151 -5.06 0.66 -8.45
N SER A 152 -5.47 0.17 -7.27
CA SER A 152 -5.95 -1.20 -7.09
C SER A 152 -7.46 -1.28 -7.39
N GLU A 153 -7.95 -2.49 -7.64
CA GLU A 153 -9.39 -2.73 -7.92
C GLU A 153 -10.32 -2.26 -6.80
N ASN A 154 -9.88 -2.38 -5.55
CA ASN A 154 -10.68 -2.05 -4.36
C ASN A 154 -10.48 -0.61 -3.85
N GLN A 155 -9.91 0.27 -4.67
CA GLN A 155 -9.60 1.64 -4.24
C GLN A 155 -10.90 2.44 -3.99
N GLN A 156 -11.10 2.89 -2.75
CA GLN A 156 -12.17 3.81 -2.37
C GLN A 156 -11.58 5.21 -2.15
N ASP A 157 -11.46 5.99 -3.22
CA ASP A 157 -11.06 7.40 -3.14
C ASP A 157 -12.31 8.26 -2.90
N ASN A 158 -12.76 8.32 -1.64
CA ASN A 158 -13.75 9.32 -1.19
C ASN A 158 -13.05 10.65 -0.83
#